data_AF-A0A0U1CYS2-F1
#
_entry.id   AF-A0A0U1CYS2-F1
#
_cell.length_a   1.000
_cell.length_b   1.000
_cell.length_c   1.000
_cell.angle_alpha   90.00
_cell.angle_beta   90.00
_cell.angle_gamma   90.00
#
_symmetry.space_group_name_H-M   'P 1'
#
loop_
_entity.id
_entity.type
_entity.pdbx_description
1 polymer ?
#
loop_
_entity_poly.entity_id
_entity_poly.type
_entity_poly.pdbx_seq_one_letter_code
_entity_poly.pdbx_strand_id
1 'polypeptide(L)' 'MSDRQRVVRVRSVDLSAASAALWLTATAFLALMALYFVGVEQGAVSLFGGDSHVHEFLHDARHLLGFPCH' A
#
# COMPACT_ATOMS: atom_id res chain seq x y z
N MET A 1 28.33 53.47 11.09
CA MET A 1 27.04 52.74 11.19
C MET A 1 26.96 51.78 10.02
N SER A 2 27.34 50.52 10.22
CA SER A 2 27.27 49.46 9.21
C SER A 2 26.34 48.40 9.77
N ASP A 3 25.12 48.35 9.23
CA ASP A 3 24.11 47.39 9.65
C ASP A 3 24.12 46.22 8.66
N ARG A 4 24.71 45.09 9.07
CA ARG A 4 24.73 43.86 8.28
C ARG A 4 23.39 43.17 8.42
N GLN A 5 22.51 43.41 7.44
CA GLN A 5 21.28 42.64 7.25
C GLN A 5 21.62 41.15 7.09
N ARG A 6 21.41 40.35 8.13
CA ARG A 6 21.55 38.89 8.09
C ARG A 6 20.27 38.31 7.47
N VAL A 7 20.33 38.01 6.18
CA VAL A 7 19.24 37.34 5.47
C VAL A 7 19.03 35.95 6.07
N VAL A 8 17.89 35.75 6.74
CA VAL A 8 17.46 34.41 7.19
C VAL A 8 16.97 33.64 5.97
N ARG A 9 17.72 32.61 5.58
CA ARG A 9 17.33 31.73 4.47
C ARG A 9 16.26 30.75 4.95
N VAL A 10 15.02 30.98 4.55
CA VAL A 10 13.93 30.01 4.73
C VAL A 10 14.12 28.88 3.71
N ARG A 11 14.16 27.64 4.18
CA ARG A 11 14.30 26.46 3.33
C ARG A 11 12.91 26.06 2.84
N SER A 12 12.70 26.04 1.53
CA SER A 12 11.45 25.56 0.94
C SER A 12 11.36 24.04 1.09
N VAL A 13 10.25 23.54 1.59
CA VAL A 13 9.94 22.11 1.67
C VAL A 13 9.34 21.67 0.34
N ASP A 14 9.89 20.60 -0.25
CA ASP A 14 9.38 20.05 -1.49
C ASP A 14 8.19 19.12 -1.22
N LEU A 15 6.99 19.71 -1.27
CA LEU A 15 5.72 18.99 -1.06
C LEU A 15 5.37 18.08 -2.24
N SER A 16 5.92 18.36 -3.43
CA SER A 16 5.64 17.56 -4.63
C SER A 16 6.29 16.19 -4.50
N ALA A 17 7.58 16.15 -4.14
CA ALA A 17 8.29 14.90 -3.90
C ALA A 17 7.65 14.09 -2.76
N ALA A 18 7.26 14.75 -1.67
CA ALA A 18 6.59 14.09 -0.55
C ALA A 18 5.21 13.53 -0.93
N SER A 19 4.42 14.27 -1.70
CA SER A 19 3.11 13.82 -2.20
C SER A 19 3.25 12.64 -3.17
N ALA A 20 4.21 12.72 -4.10
CA ALA A 20 4.50 11.62 -5.02
C ALA A 20 4.92 10.35 -4.28
N ALA A 21 5.83 10.47 -3.30
CA ALA A 21 6.26 9.36 -2.47
C ALA A 21 5.08 8.73 -1.71
N LEU A 22 4.19 9.55 -1.15
CA LEU A 22 3.00 9.08 -0.44
C LEU A 22 2.09 8.27 -1.37
N TRP A 23 1.76 8.82 -2.55
CA TRP A 23 0.89 8.14 -3.51
C TRP A 23 1.50 6.84 -4.03
N LEU A 24 2.78 6.86 -4.42
CA LEU A 24 3.47 5.66 -4.90
C LEU A 24 3.51 4.57 -3.83
N THR A 25 3.82 4.94 -2.58
CA THR A 25 3.87 3.98 -1.46
C THR A 25 2.49 3.42 -1.17
N ALA A 26 1.46 4.26 -1.11
CA ALA A 26 0.09 3.82 -0.86
C ALA A 26 -0.41 2.89 -1.97
N THR A 27 -0.19 3.24 -3.24
CA THR A 27 -0.57 2.39 -4.36
C THR A 27 0.18 1.07 -4.36
N ALA A 28 1.50 1.08 -4.13
CA ALA A 28 2.30 -0.15 -4.06
C ALA A 28 1.82 -1.05 -2.91
N PHE A 29 1.56 -0.48 -1.73
CA PHE A 29 1.04 -1.22 -0.59
C PHE A 29 -0.33 -1.86 -0.89
N LEU A 30 -1.26 -1.12 -1.50
CA LEU A 30 -2.57 -1.64 -1.89
C LEU A 30 -2.47 -2.73 -2.95
N ALA A 31 -1.57 -2.58 -3.93
CA ALA A 31 -1.32 -3.62 -4.92
C ALA A 31 -0.78 -4.92 -4.27
N LEU A 32 0.14 -4.80 -3.31
CA LEU A 32 0.65 -5.95 -2.56
C LEU A 32 -0.43 -6.60 -1.70
N MET A 33 -1.30 -5.82 -1.06
CA MET A 33 -2.47 -6.37 -0.34
C MET A 33 -3.39 -7.15 -1.28
N ALA A 34 -3.70 -6.61 -2.46
CA ALA A 34 -4.55 -7.28 -3.44
C ALA A 34 -3.93 -8.62 -3.88
N LEU A 35 -2.63 -8.63 -4.17
CA LEU A 35 -1.90 -9.86 -4.53
C LEU A 35 -1.87 -10.86 -3.37
N TYR A 36 -1.71 -10.41 -2.13
CA TYR A 36 -1.79 -11.27 -0.94
C TYR A 36 -3.16 -11.94 -0.81
N PHE A 37 -4.24 -11.16 -0.88
CA PHE A 37 -5.59 -11.71 -0.70
C PHE A 37 -6.03 -12.62 -1.84
N VAL A 38 -5.71 -12.29 -3.09
CA VAL A 38 -6.07 -13.13 -4.25
C VAL A 38 -5.19 -14.38 -4.36
N GLY A 39 -3.91 -14.29 -3.97
CA GLY A 39 -2.94 -15.36 -4.20
C GLY A 39 -2.59 -16.22 -3.00
N VAL A 40 -2.53 -15.64 -1.80
CA VAL A 40 -1.88 -16.25 -0.62
C VAL A 40 -2.87 -16.57 0.50
N GLU A 41 -4.07 -15.99 0.48
CA GLU A 41 -5.09 -16.28 1.50
C GLU A 41 -5.65 -17.71 1.34
N GLN A 42 -4.99 -18.63 2.01
CA GLN A 42 -5.37 -20.02 2.18
C GLN A 42 -5.68 -20.23 3.67
N GLY A 43 -6.85 -20.74 4.04
CA GLY A 43 -7.40 -20.73 5.41
C GLY A 43 -6.50 -21.21 6.59
N ALA A 44 -5.32 -21.78 6.33
CA ALA A 44 -4.28 -22.11 7.32
C ALA A 44 -3.28 -20.96 7.63
N VAL A 45 -3.12 -19.97 6.74
CA VAL A 45 -2.27 -18.77 6.91
C VAL A 45 -3.10 -17.48 6.92
N SER A 46 -4.39 -17.61 7.22
CA SER A 46 -5.34 -16.50 7.12
C SER A 46 -5.13 -15.45 8.19
N LEU A 47 -5.12 -14.17 7.77
CA LEU A 47 -5.17 -13.02 8.69
C LEU A 47 -6.47 -13.01 9.51
N PHE A 48 -7.54 -13.61 8.99
CA PHE A 48 -8.86 -13.69 9.60
C PHE A 48 -9.15 -15.09 10.18
N GLY A 49 -8.10 -15.85 10.51
CA GLY A 49 -8.13 -17.26 10.89
C GLY A 49 -9.39 -17.75 11.62
N GLY A 50 -10.01 -18.81 11.09
CA GLY A 50 -11.19 -19.47 11.65
C GLY A 50 -12.51 -19.16 10.93
N ASP A 51 -12.56 -18.11 10.11
CA ASP A 51 -13.75 -17.78 9.29
C ASP A 51 -13.56 -18.24 7.84
N SER A 52 -14.25 -19.32 7.46
CA SER A 52 -14.20 -19.86 6.10
C SER A 52 -14.90 -18.99 5.07
N HIS A 53 -15.78 -18.07 5.48
CA HIS A 53 -16.53 -17.24 4.54
C HIS A 53 -15.62 -16.27 3.78
N VAL A 54 -14.65 -15.67 4.48
CA VAL A 54 -13.68 -14.76 3.84
C VAL A 54 -12.73 -15.56 2.94
N HIS A 55 -12.31 -16.75 3.37
CA HIS A 55 -11.48 -17.63 2.57
C HIS A 55 -12.19 -18.08 1.29
N GLU A 56 -13.44 -18.54 1.37
CA GLU A 56 -14.24 -18.96 0.21
C GLU A 56 -14.54 -17.78 -0.73
N PHE A 57 -14.86 -16.60 -0.20
CA PHE A 57 -15.08 -15.40 -1.01
C PHE A 57 -13.83 -15.02 -1.83
N LEU A 58 -12.66 -15.02 -1.20
CA LEU A 58 -11.40 -14.71 -1.88
C LEU A 58 -10.98 -15.83 -2.83
N HIS A 59 -11.25 -17.08 -2.45
CA HIS A 59 -11.05 -18.24 -3.29
C HIS A 59 -11.88 -18.16 -4.58
N ASP A 60 -13.13 -17.70 -4.52
CA ASP A 60 -13.96 -17.48 -5.72
C ASP A 60 -13.50 -16.29 -6.55
N ALA A 61 -13.08 -15.19 -5.90
CA ALA A 61 -12.52 -14.03 -6.59
C ALA A 61 -11.26 -14.38 -7.41
N ARG A 62 -10.38 -15.25 -6.91
CA ARG A 62 -9.18 -15.68 -7.65
C ARG A 62 -9.53 -16.50 -8.88
N HIS A 63 -10.56 -17.34 -8.81
CA HIS A 63 -11.06 -18.09 -9.96
C HIS A 63 -11.65 -17.17 -11.01
N LEU A 64 -12.41 -16.15 -10.59
CA LEU A 64 -12.93 -15.11 -11.50
C LEU A 64 -11.80 -14.37 -12.21
N LEU A 65 -10.68 -14.11 -11.53
CA LEU A 65 -9.50 -13.47 -12.10
C LEU A 65 -8.58 -14.45 -12.87
N GLY A 66 -8.97 -15.73 -13.01
CA GLY A 66 -8.26 -16.74 -13.78
C GLY A 66 -7.01 -17.30 -13.10
N PHE A 67 -6.84 -17.09 -11.80
CA PHE A 67 -5.72 -17.66 -11.05
C PHE A 67 -5.96 -19.16 -10.79
N PRO A 68 -4.97 -20.03 -11.03
CA PRO A 68 -5.10 -21.47 -10.81
C PRO A 68 -5.17 -21.83 -9.31
N CYS A 69 -5.86 -22.92 -9.01
CA CYS A 69 -6.02 -23.50 -7.68
C CYS A 69 -5.46 -24.94 -7.61
N HIS A 70 -4.42 -25.19 -6.81
CA HIS A 70 -4.03 -26.56 -6.40
C HIS A 70 -3.22 -26.55 -5.11
#